data_AF-A0A377BA26-F1
#
_entry.id   AF-A0A377BA26-F1
#
_cell.length_a   1.000
_cell.length_b   1.000
_cell.length_c   1.000
_cell.angle_alpha   90.00
_cell.angle_beta   90.00
_cell.angle_gamma   90.00
#
_symmetry.space_group_name_H-M   'P 1'
#
loop_
_entity.id
_entity.type
_entity.pdbx_description
1 polymer ?
#
loop_
_entity_poly.entity_id
_entity_poly.type
_entity_poly.pdbx_seq_one_letter_code
_entity_poly.pdbx_strand_id
1 'polypeptide(L)' 'MGLLIDESALERVEVVKGPYSVLYGSQAIGGIVNFITKKGESPDSLYHLN' A
#
# COMPACT_ATOMS: atom_id res chain seq x y z
N MET A 1 -4.74 -13.08 16.06
CA MET A 1 -3.95 -13.00 14.82
C MET A 1 -3.91 -11.53 14.44
N GLY A 2 -2.74 -10.90 14.49
CA GLY A 2 -2.54 -9.49 14.13
C GLY A 2 -1.73 -9.38 12.83
N LEU A 3 -1.76 -8.20 12.22
CA LEU A 3 -0.94 -7.90 11.06
C LEU A 3 0.42 -7.38 11.53
N LEU A 4 1.51 -7.97 11.05
CA LEU A 4 2.88 -7.50 11.31
C LEU A 4 3.37 -6.74 10.10
N ILE A 5 3.72 -5.47 10.29
CA ILE A 5 4.27 -4.59 9.25
C ILE A 5 5.49 -3.87 9.83
N ASP A 6 6.56 -3.78 9.04
CA ASP A 6 7.68 -2.91 9.32
C ASP A 6 7.33 -1.46 8.95
N GLU A 7 7.22 -0.61 9.97
CA GLU A 7 6.92 0.81 9.81
C GLU A 7 7.98 1.53 8.97
N SER A 8 9.24 1.09 9.05
CA SER A 8 10.35 1.74 8.35
C SER A 8 10.25 1.60 6.82
N ALA A 9 9.51 0.59 6.34
CA ALA A 9 9.27 0.35 4.93
C ALA A 9 8.07 1.15 4.37
N LEU A 10 7.23 1.75 5.22
CA LEU A 10 6.03 2.47 4.80
C LEU A 10 6.35 3.89 4.33
N GLU A 11 5.69 4.31 3.26
CA GLU A 11 5.63 5.69 2.80
C GLU A 11 4.37 6.38 3.35
N ARG A 12 3.21 5.71 3.28
CA ARG A 12 1.95 6.19 3.85
C ARG A 12 0.93 5.07 4.05
N VAL A 13 -0.08 5.37 4.85
CA VAL A 13 -1.25 4.51 5.08
C VAL A 13 -2.51 5.28 4.73
N GLU A 14 -3.38 4.69 3.91
CA GLU A 14 -4.66 5.28 3.51
C GLU A 14 -5.82 4.46 4.10
N VAL A 15 -6.81 5.13 4.67
CA VAL A 15 -8.00 4.49 5.23
C VAL A 15 -9.23 4.94 4.45
N VAL A 16 -9.90 3.98 3.81
CA VAL A 16 -11.17 4.22 3.13
C VAL A 16 -12.27 3.63 3.99
N LYS A 17 -13.25 4.45 4.39
CA LYS A 17 -14.37 4.04 5.23
C LYS A 17 -15.58 3.67 4.36
N GLY A 18 -16.34 2.67 4.80
CA GLY A 18 -17.54 2.21 4.10
C GLY A 18 -17.23 1.14 3.03
N PRO A 19 -18.26 0.55 2.41
CA PRO A 19 -18.09 -0.64 1.58
C PRO A 19 -17.19 -0.38 0.37
N TYR A 20 -16.18 -1.23 0.18
CA TYR A 20 -15.24 -1.17 -0.95
C TYR A 20 -15.14 -2.51 -1.70
N SER A 21 -16.19 -3.32 -1.59
CA SER A 21 -16.23 -4.72 -2.04
C SER A 21 -16.19 -4.92 -3.55
N VAL A 22 -16.57 -3.91 -4.35
CA VAL A 22 -16.49 -3.96 -5.82
C VAL A 22 -15.04 -4.14 -6.29
N LEU A 23 -14.09 -3.51 -5.60
CA LEU A 23 -12.67 -3.53 -5.98
C LEU A 23 -11.85 -4.53 -5.14
N TYR A 24 -12.25 -4.78 -3.88
CA TYR A 24 -11.45 -5.57 -2.92
C TYR A 24 -12.14 -6.83 -2.39
N GLY A 25 -13.29 -7.18 -2.96
CA GLY A 25 -14.02 -8.41 -2.63
C GLY A 25 -14.84 -8.33 -1.34
N SER A 26 -15.48 -9.45 -1.00
CA SER A 26 -16.50 -9.53 0.05
C SER A 26 -16.01 -9.18 1.46
N GLN A 27 -14.70 -9.15 1.71
CA GLN A 27 -14.14 -8.83 3.02
C GLN A 27 -14.04 -7.32 3.28
N ALA A 28 -14.20 -6.47 2.26
CA ALA A 28 -14.11 -5.01 2.39
C ALA A 28 -15.46 -4.34 2.75
N ILE A 29 -16.19 -4.90 3.74
CA ILE A 29 -17.53 -4.42 4.13
C ILE A 29 -17.46 -3.11 4.92
N GLY A 30 -16.51 -3.01 5.85
CA GLY A 30 -16.31 -1.80 6.67
C GLY A 30 -15.42 -0.73 6.03
N GLY A 31 -14.74 -1.08 4.93
CA GLY A 31 -13.67 -0.29 4.35
C GLY A 31 -12.40 -1.09 4.12
N ILE A 32 -11.33 -0.36 3.81
CA ILE A 32 -10.00 -0.91 3.63
C ILE A 32 -8.96 -0.04 4.33
N VAL A 33 -7.81 -0.66 4.62
CA VAL A 33 -6.57 0.02 4.99
C VAL A 33 -5.54 -0.36 3.94
N ASN A 34 -5.07 0.63 3.19
CA ASN A 34 -4.07 0.46 2.13
C ASN A 34 -2.70 0.90 2.64
N PHE A 35 -1.74 -0.02 2.66
CA PHE A 35 -0.37 0.22 3.08
C PHE A 35 0.51 0.41 1.85
N ILE A 36 1.17 1.56 1.77
CA ILE A 36 1.97 1.91 0.60
C ILE A 36 3.43 1.99 1.06
N THR A 37 4.28 1.15 0.47
CA THR A 37 5.70 1.10 0.81
C THR A 37 6.49 2.15 0.04
N LYS A 38 7.67 2.51 0.55
CA LYS A 38 8.61 3.38 -0.14
C LYS A 38 8.96 2.80 -1.51
N LYS A 39 9.07 3.65 -2.52
CA LYS A 39 9.56 3.25 -3.84
C LYS A 39 11.03 2.81 -3.75
N GLY A 40 11.32 1.65 -4.33
CA GLY A 40 12.71 1.27 -4.61
C GLY A 40 13.29 2.10 -5.74
N GLU A 41 14.61 2.08 -5.89
CA GLU A 41 15.27 2.64 -7.06
C GLU A 41 14.83 1.86 -8.30
N SER A 42 14.24 2.54 -9.29
CA SER A 42 13.94 1.88 -10.56
C SER A 42 15.25 1.69 -11.34
N PRO A 43 15.41 0.60 -12.11
CA PRO A 43 16.56 0.42 -12.99
C PRO A 43 16.76 1.63 -13.92
N ASP A 44 15.67 2.25 -14.35
CA ASP A 44 15.68 3.46 -15.17
C ASP A 44 16.47 4.61 -14.51
N SER A 45 16.40 4.76 -13.18
CA SER A 45 17.18 5.78 -12.43
C SER A 45 18.69 5.64 -12.64
N LEU A 46 19.17 4.41 -12.89
CA LEU A 46 20.59 4.11 -13.06
C LEU A 46 21.09 4.43 -14.47
N TYR A 47 20.19 4.46 -15.47
CA TYR A 47 20.54 4.71 -16.88
C TYR A 47 20.48 6.20 -17.28
N HIS A 48 19.95 7.08 -16.43
CA HIS A 48 19.93 8.53 -16.68
C HIS A 48 21.21 9.27 -16.25
N LEU A 49 22.21 8.53 -15.76
CA LEU A 49 23.54 9.06 -15.47
C LEU A 49 24.44 8.89 -16.70
N ASN A 50 24.19 9.63 -17.78
CA ASN A 50 25.13 9.95 -18.87
C ASN A 50 24.57 11.08 -19.75
#